data_AF-A0A656JPM1-F1
#
_entry.id   AF-A0A656JPM1-F1
#
_cell.length_a   1.000
_cell.length_b   1.000
_cell.length_c   1.000
_cell.angle_alpha   90.00
_cell.angle_beta   90.00
_cell.angle_gamma   90.00
#
_symmetry.space_group_name_H-M   'P 1'
#
loop_
_entity.id
_entity.type
_entity.pdbx_description
1 polymer ?
#
loop_
_entity_poly.entity_id
_entity_poly.type
_entity_poly.pdbx_seq_one_letter_code
_entity_poly.pdbx_strand_id
1 'polypeptide(L)' 'MGQRTPLFDLHLALGAKMVDFGGWDMPLHYGSQVEEHHQ' A
#
# COMPACT_ATOMS: atom_id res chain seq x y z
N MET A 1 8.04 -12.83 2.04
CA MET A 1 7.48 -11.76 2.88
C MET A 1 8.42 -10.58 2.70
N GLY A 2 7.95 -9.51 2.04
CA GLY A 2 8.79 -8.36 1.76
C GLY A 2 9.20 -7.64 3.03
N GLN A 3 10.21 -6.78 2.93
CA GLN A 3 10.54 -5.81 3.98
C GLN A 3 9.35 -4.88 4.20
N ARG A 4 9.10 -4.49 5.45
CA ARG A 4 7.98 -3.64 5.83
C ARG A 4 8.48 -2.27 6.24
N THR A 5 7.82 -1.23 5.75
CA THR A 5 8.11 0.13 6.21
C THR A 5 7.53 0.34 7.62
N PRO A 6 8.00 1.35 8.38
CA PRO A 6 7.40 1.70 9.67
C PRO A 6 5.92 2.09 9.59
N LEU A 7 5.42 2.42 8.39
CA LEU A 7 4.01 2.79 8.15
C LEU A 7 3.16 1.60 7.67
N PHE A 8 3.70 0.38 7.65
CA PHE A 8 3.00 -0.80 7.15
C PHE A 8 1.62 -1.00 7.82
N ASP A 9 1.56 -0.93 9.15
CA ASP A 9 0.30 -1.12 9.89
C ASP A 9 -0.71 0.01 9.60
N LEU A 10 -0.22 1.23 9.34
CA LEU A 10 -1.07 2.34 8.93
C LEU A 10 -1.65 2.09 7.53
N HIS A 11 -0.86 1.60 6.58
CA HIS A 11 -1.36 1.25 5.25
C HIS A 11 -2.45 0.19 5.33
N LEU A 12 -2.27 -0.84 6.16
CA LEU A 12 -3.30 -1.86 6.39
C LEU A 12 -4.56 -1.27 7.02
N ALA A 13 -4.42 -0.42 8.03
CA ALA A 13 -5.56 0.23 8.69
C ALA A 13 -6.36 1.13 7.74
N LEU A 14 -5.69 1.71 6.74
CA LEU A 14 -6.31 2.54 5.70
C LEU A 14 -6.88 1.72 4.52
N GLY A 15 -6.88 0.39 4.60
CA GLY A 15 -7.44 -0.47 3.55
C GLY A 15 -6.55 -0.63 2.32
N ALA A 16 -5.25 -0.41 2.47
CA ALA A 16 -4.31 -0.57 1.36
C ALA A 16 -4.28 -2.01 0.83
N LYS A 17 -4.29 -2.12 -0.50
CA LYS A 17 -3.92 -3.35 -1.19
C LYS A 17 -2.40 -3.45 -1.25
N MET A 18 -1.82 -4.30 -0.41
CA MET A 18 -0.36 -4.49 -0.36
C MET A 18 0.15 -5.39 -1.47
N VAL A 19 1.30 -5.07 -2.05
CA VAL A 19 1.99 -5.85 -3.09
C VAL A 19 3.50 -5.90 -2.81
N ASP A 20 4.15 -6.94 -3.33
CA ASP A 20 5.61 -7.00 -3.36
C ASP A 20 6.13 -6.03 -4.44
N PHE A 21 6.85 -5.01 -3.99
CA PHE A 21 7.50 -4.04 -4.84
C PHE A 21 8.98 -3.96 -4.47
N GLY A 22 9.84 -4.58 -5.31
CA GLY A 22 11.28 -4.57 -5.10
C GLY A 22 11.70 -5.22 -3.77
N GLY A 23 10.96 -6.22 -3.30
CA GLY A 23 11.23 -6.89 -2.03
C GLY A 23 10.67 -6.15 -0.81
N TRP A 24 9.81 -5.16 -1.00
CA TRP A 24 9.07 -4.47 0.07
C TRP A 24 7.57 -4.70 -0.07
N ASP A 25 6.88 -4.85 1.06
CA ASP A 25 5.42 -4.88 1.09
C ASP A 25 4.91 -3.43 1.06
N MET A 26 4.45 -2.97 -0.12
CA MET A 26 4.06 -1.58 -0.39
C MET A 26 2.59 -1.46 -0.81
N PRO A 27 1.91 -0.36 -0.50
CA PRO A 27 0.52 -0.13 -0.90
C PRO A 27 0.43 0.15 -2.41
N LEU A 28 -0.36 -0.64 -3.13
CA LEU A 28 -0.67 -0.44 -4.54
C LEU A 28 -1.76 0.62 -4.75
N HIS A 29 -2.76 0.63 -3.86
CA HIS A 29 -3.83 1.61 -3.75
C HIS A 29 -4.56 1.42 -2.41
N TYR A 30 -5.32 2.41 -1.97
CA TYR A 30 -6.15 2.43 -0.76
C TYR A 30 -7.65 2.28 -1.06
N GLY A 31 -8.03 2.19 -2.34
CA GLY A 31 -9.37 1.79 -2.75
C GLY A 31 -9.51 1.70 -4.26
N SER A 32 -9.25 2.82 -4.94
CA SER A 32 -9.30 2.94 -6.39
C SER A 32 -8.14 3.79 -6.87
N GLN A 33 -7.30 3.22 -7.74
CA GLN A 33 -6.20 3.94 -8.37
C GLN A 33 -6.67 5.16 -9.17
N VAL A 34 -7.85 5.07 -9.79
CA VAL A 34 -8.41 6.16 -10.60
C VAL A 34 -8.88 7.30 -9.69
N GLU A 35 -9.52 6.98 -8.57
CA GLU A 35 -9.95 8.00 -7.61
C GLU A 35 -8.72 8.66 -6.98
N GLU A 36 -7.73 7.87 -6.56
CA GLU A 36 -6.47 8.37 -6.00
C GLU A 36 -5.69 9.26 -6.98
N HIS A 37 -5.73 8.96 -8.28
CA HIS A 37 -5.10 9.80 -9.30
C HIS A 37 -5.83 11.14 -9.53
N HIS A 38 -7.13 11.20 -9.25
CA HIS A 38 -7.94 12.41 -9.42
C HIS A 38 -8.05 13.26 -8.15
N GLN A 39 -7.43 12.85 -7.04
CA GLN A 39 -7.29 13.65 -5.81
C GLN A 39 -5.98 14.44 -5.84
#